data_AF-A0A365U2L3-F1
#
_entry.id   AF-A0A365U2L3-F1
#
_cell.length_a   1.000
_cell.length_b   1.000
_cell.length_c   1.000
_cell.angle_alpha   90.00
_cell.angle_beta   90.00
_cell.angle_gamma   90.00
#
_symmetry.space_group_name_H-M   'P 1'
#
loop_
_entity.id
_entity.type
_entity.pdbx_description
1 polymer ?
#
loop_
_entity_poly.entity_id
_entity_poly.type
_entity_poly.pdbx_seq_one_letter_code
_entity_poly.pdbx_strand_id
1 'polypeptide(L)'
;MRKWVIGLGIAMAGPAMAADDGAGDATAGERTFKRCSACHQVGEGASNRVGPVLSGVIGRQAGSYEGYRYGDDMIAAGEAGLVWSEDALFEYLAGPRDFLRAYLDDPGAKAKMRFRLKDAQDRRDVIAYLATFSDAPAAAEEEQASAGVAAPEAQTAETRLCVRNRNTHEHFFAVEADGAERRTGFLAPGEKLCIEGAPGATGTVSVYEEADGFEGCSRLVPVGKTEDMLKYVDFDRCFWSSNT
;
A
#
# COMPACT_ATOMS: atom_id res chain seq x y z
N MET A 1 -48.08 -8.51 -48.86
CA MET A 1 -47.08 -9.54 -48.52
C MET A 1 -45.80 -8.84 -48.09
N ARG A 2 -45.54 -8.68 -46.78
CA ARG A 2 -44.30 -8.09 -46.24
C ARG A 2 -43.69 -9.11 -45.28
N LYS A 3 -42.64 -9.78 -45.74
CA LYS A 3 -41.84 -10.73 -44.96
C LYS A 3 -40.91 -9.93 -44.06
N TRP A 4 -41.00 -10.12 -42.75
CA TRP A 4 -40.03 -9.59 -41.79
C TRP A 4 -38.99 -10.67 -41.49
N VAL A 5 -37.72 -10.31 -41.65
CA VAL A 5 -36.57 -11.15 -41.29
C VAL A 5 -36.14 -10.75 -39.88
N ILE A 6 -36.22 -11.68 -38.93
CA ILE A 6 -35.68 -11.51 -37.58
C ILE A 6 -34.25 -12.02 -37.60
N GLY A 7 -33.28 -11.11 -37.54
CA GLY A 7 -31.87 -11.42 -37.34
C GLY A 7 -31.57 -11.51 -35.85
N LEU A 8 -31.19 -12.70 -35.38
CA LEU A 8 -30.73 -12.94 -34.01
C LEU A 8 -29.23 -12.59 -33.93
N GLY A 9 -28.92 -11.39 -33.41
CA GLY A 9 -27.55 -10.98 -33.11
C GLY A 9 -27.04 -11.68 -31.85
N ILE A 10 -26.05 -12.56 -32.01
CA ILE A 10 -25.29 -13.13 -30.89
C ILE A 10 -24.28 -12.08 -30.44
N ALA A 11 -24.52 -11.47 -29.29
CA ALA A 11 -23.53 -10.66 -28.58
C ALA A 11 -22.51 -11.60 -27.93
N MET A 12 -21.28 -11.62 -28.44
CA MET A 12 -20.16 -12.26 -27.74
C MET A 12 -19.74 -11.36 -26.57
N ALA A 13 -20.03 -11.80 -25.35
CA ALA A 13 -19.40 -11.29 -24.16
C ALA A 13 -17.97 -11.86 -24.09
N GLY A 14 -16.97 -11.02 -24.36
CA GLY A 14 -15.57 -11.36 -24.08
C GLY A 14 -15.34 -11.36 -22.56
N PRO A 15 -14.46 -12.23 -22.03
CA PRO A 15 -14.15 -12.24 -20.61
C PRO A 15 -13.50 -10.91 -20.21
N ALA A 16 -14.09 -10.24 -19.23
CA ALA A 16 -13.44 -9.18 -18.50
C ALA A 16 -12.24 -9.79 -17.77
N MET A 17 -11.03 -9.33 -18.07
CA MET A 17 -9.88 -9.62 -17.23
C MET A 17 -10.10 -8.89 -15.91
N ALA A 18 -10.50 -9.63 -14.87
CA ALA A 18 -10.36 -9.18 -13.50
C ALA A 18 -8.87 -8.90 -13.28
N ALA A 19 -8.53 -7.66 -12.91
CA ALA A 19 -7.23 -7.35 -12.39
C ALA A 19 -7.12 -8.09 -11.04
N ASP A 20 -6.34 -9.17 -11.05
CA ASP A 20 -5.99 -9.95 -9.87
C ASP A 20 -5.34 -8.99 -8.85
N ASP A 21 -5.91 -8.92 -7.65
CA ASP A 21 -5.34 -8.24 -6.48
C ASP A 21 -4.14 -9.06 -5.96
N GLY A 22 -3.17 -9.28 -6.85
CA GLY A 22 -2.19 -10.36 -6.76
C GLY A 22 -1.29 -10.18 -5.56
N ALA A 23 -1.42 -11.07 -4.57
CA ALA A 23 -0.45 -11.21 -3.50
C ALA A 23 0.97 -11.37 -4.10
N GLY A 24 1.98 -10.85 -3.42
CA GLY A 24 3.37 -11.00 -3.87
C GLY A 24 3.86 -12.44 -3.75
N ASP A 25 4.55 -12.95 -4.77
CA ASP A 25 5.23 -14.25 -4.73
C ASP A 25 6.72 -14.04 -4.37
N ALA A 26 7.14 -14.50 -3.19
CA ALA A 26 8.54 -14.40 -2.75
C ALA A 26 9.53 -15.13 -3.69
N THR A 27 9.11 -16.21 -4.35
CA THR A 27 9.93 -16.94 -5.32
C THR A 27 10.13 -16.14 -6.60
N ALA A 28 9.09 -15.44 -7.06
CA ALA A 28 9.21 -14.44 -8.11
C ALA A 28 10.04 -13.24 -7.66
N GLY A 29 9.86 -12.83 -6.41
CA GLY A 29 10.56 -11.73 -5.77
C GLY A 29 12.07 -11.92 -5.74
N GLU A 30 12.54 -13.15 -5.47
CA GLU A 30 13.97 -13.47 -5.54
C GLU A 30 14.54 -13.20 -6.94
N ARG A 31 13.78 -13.51 -8.00
CA ARG A 31 14.19 -13.23 -9.39
C ARG A 31 14.22 -11.73 -9.64
N THR A 32 13.23 -10.99 -9.15
CA THR A 32 13.17 -9.53 -9.25
C THR A 32 14.29 -8.85 -8.46
N PHE A 33 14.66 -9.41 -7.29
CA PHE A 33 15.74 -8.92 -6.44
C PHE A 33 17.11 -8.95 -7.12
N LYS A 34 17.30 -9.77 -8.18
CA LYS A 34 18.51 -9.71 -9.02
C LYS A 34 18.75 -8.32 -9.63
N ARG A 35 17.70 -7.50 -9.79
CA ARG A 35 17.81 -6.11 -10.25
C ARG A 35 18.32 -5.18 -9.13
N CYS A 36 18.14 -5.57 -7.87
CA CYS A 36 18.55 -4.84 -6.67
C CYS A 36 19.96 -5.23 -6.19
N SER A 37 20.41 -6.45 -6.50
CA SER A 37 21.63 -7.06 -5.97
C SER A 37 22.94 -6.38 -6.41
N ALA A 38 22.89 -5.55 -7.45
CA ALA A 38 24.01 -4.70 -7.85
C ALA A 38 24.36 -3.66 -6.76
N CYS A 39 23.35 -3.20 -6.01
CA CYS A 39 23.50 -2.15 -5.00
C CYS A 39 23.26 -2.65 -3.57
N HIS A 40 22.45 -3.69 -3.40
CA HIS A 40 21.98 -4.15 -2.10
C HIS A 40 22.32 -5.61 -1.85
N GLN A 41 22.34 -6.00 -0.57
CA GLN A 41 22.46 -7.38 -0.13
C GLN A 41 21.41 -7.67 0.95
N VAL A 42 21.05 -8.95 1.06
CA VAL A 42 20.18 -9.52 2.10
C VAL A 42 20.78 -10.82 2.61
N GLY A 43 20.31 -11.29 3.77
CA GLY A 43 20.73 -12.54 4.39
C GLY A 43 22.01 -12.45 5.22
N GLU A 44 22.49 -13.61 5.65
CA GLU A 44 23.69 -13.76 6.47
C GLU A 44 24.94 -13.27 5.72
N GLY A 45 25.80 -12.50 6.41
CA GLY A 45 27.01 -11.94 5.82
C GLY A 45 26.78 -10.78 4.84
N ALA A 46 25.56 -10.24 4.76
CA ALA A 46 25.28 -9.04 3.98
C ALA A 46 26.07 -7.83 4.47
N SER A 47 26.54 -7.00 3.54
CA SER A 47 27.34 -5.81 3.82
C SER A 47 26.86 -4.61 3.00
N ASN A 48 27.10 -3.41 3.52
CA ASN A 48 26.79 -2.16 2.83
C ASN A 48 27.59 -2.05 1.52
N ARG A 49 26.93 -1.63 0.44
CA ARG A 49 27.54 -1.41 -0.89
C ARG A 49 27.17 -0.02 -1.42
N VAL A 50 26.74 0.07 -2.68
CA VAL A 50 26.16 1.29 -3.26
C VAL A 50 24.88 1.69 -2.53
N GLY A 51 24.14 0.72 -2.00
CA GLY A 51 23.01 0.90 -1.09
C GLY A 51 23.22 0.17 0.26
N PRO A 52 22.37 0.44 1.26
CA PRO A 52 22.40 -0.25 2.55
C PRO A 52 21.97 -1.71 2.40
N VAL A 53 22.31 -2.53 3.39
CA VAL A 53 21.72 -3.88 3.54
C VAL A 53 20.21 -3.78 3.74
N LEU A 54 19.47 -4.73 3.13
CA LEU A 54 18.01 -4.77 3.16
C LEU A 54 17.44 -5.87 4.06
N SER A 55 18.28 -6.68 4.72
CA SER A 55 17.82 -7.56 5.80
C SER A 55 17.17 -6.71 6.90
N GLY A 56 15.98 -7.10 7.37
CA GLY A 56 15.20 -6.35 8.36
C GLY A 56 14.79 -4.96 7.88
N VAL A 57 14.50 -4.79 6.59
CA VAL A 57 14.06 -3.48 6.07
C VAL A 57 12.62 -3.20 6.43
N ILE A 58 11.74 -4.20 6.44
CA ILE A 58 10.34 -4.00 6.81
C ILE A 58 10.26 -3.75 8.33
N GLY A 59 9.53 -2.72 8.72
CA GLY A 59 9.44 -2.24 10.10
C GLY A 59 10.61 -1.32 10.51
N ARG A 60 11.62 -1.12 9.66
CA ARG A 60 12.77 -0.27 9.99
C ARG A 60 12.50 1.19 9.64
N GLN A 61 12.90 2.10 10.52
CA GLN A 61 12.91 3.54 10.23
C GLN A 61 13.77 3.84 8.99
N ALA A 62 13.31 4.73 8.11
CA ALA A 62 14.08 5.14 6.95
C ALA A 62 15.40 5.84 7.34
N GLY A 63 16.42 5.67 6.50
CA GLY A 63 17.71 6.35 6.74
C GLY A 63 18.54 5.85 7.94
N SER A 64 18.19 4.70 8.54
CA SER A 64 18.74 4.30 9.85
C SER A 64 19.65 3.06 9.88
N TYR A 65 19.90 2.37 8.74
CA TYR A 65 20.75 1.17 8.77
C TYR A 65 22.19 1.49 9.16
N GLU A 66 22.71 0.76 10.14
CA GLU A 66 24.01 1.02 10.74
C GLU A 66 25.16 0.98 9.72
N GLY A 67 26.10 1.92 9.87
CA GLY A 67 27.30 2.00 9.06
C GLY A 67 27.08 2.42 7.60
N TYR A 68 25.85 2.71 7.17
CA TYR A 68 25.58 3.23 5.82
C TYR A 68 25.42 4.75 5.81
N ARG A 69 26.01 5.43 4.82
CA ARG A 69 25.95 6.89 4.68
C ARG A 69 24.78 7.33 3.79
N TYR A 70 23.64 7.59 4.43
CA TYR A 70 22.44 8.07 3.75
C TYR A 70 22.57 9.49 3.17
N GLY A 71 21.60 9.89 2.35
CA GLY A 71 21.43 11.29 1.96
C GLY A 71 20.53 12.00 2.96
N ASP A 72 20.71 13.30 3.11
CA ASP A 72 20.06 14.11 4.13
C ASP A 72 18.53 13.97 4.07
N ASP A 73 17.93 13.99 2.88
CA ASP A 73 16.47 13.87 2.72
C ASP A 73 15.93 12.49 3.13
N MET A 74 16.71 11.41 2.98
CA MET A 74 16.29 10.09 3.45
C MET A 74 16.34 10.00 4.98
N ILE A 75 17.32 10.66 5.61
CA ILE A 75 17.41 10.77 7.07
C ILE A 75 16.25 11.60 7.58
N ALA A 76 16.02 12.78 6.99
CA ALA A 76 14.91 13.67 7.33
C ALA A 76 13.54 12.97 7.20
N ALA A 77 13.34 12.12 6.18
CA ALA A 77 12.12 11.34 6.04
C ALA A 77 11.94 10.36 7.22
N GLY A 78 13.01 9.68 7.63
CA GLY A 78 13.00 8.82 8.82
C GLY A 78 12.74 9.59 10.11
N GLU A 79 13.35 10.76 10.29
CA GLU A 79 13.11 11.66 11.45
C GLU A 79 11.67 12.19 11.47
N ALA A 80 11.09 12.43 10.30
CA ALA A 80 9.68 12.80 10.12
C ALA A 80 8.70 11.61 10.23
N GLY A 81 9.17 10.45 10.69
CA GLY A 81 8.33 9.29 11.02
C GLY A 81 8.24 8.20 9.96
N LEU A 82 9.01 8.26 8.87
CA LEU A 82 8.95 7.22 7.85
C LEU A 82 9.50 5.89 8.38
N VAL A 83 8.61 4.91 8.50
CA VAL A 83 8.94 3.50 8.75
C VAL A 83 8.63 2.71 7.47
N TRP A 84 9.55 1.84 7.06
CA TRP A 84 9.37 1.00 5.88
C TRP A 84 8.33 -0.09 6.13
N SER A 85 7.08 0.19 5.81
CA SER A 85 6.07 -0.84 5.61
C SER A 85 6.14 -1.40 4.18
N GLU A 86 5.44 -2.51 3.93
CA GLU A 86 5.24 -3.03 2.57
C GLU A 86 4.65 -1.97 1.63
N ASP A 87 3.67 -1.20 2.10
CA ASP A 87 3.00 -0.16 1.32
C ASP A 87 3.95 1.02 1.03
N ALA A 88 4.72 1.46 2.03
CA ALA A 88 5.72 2.50 1.84
C ALA A 88 6.82 2.08 0.86
N LEU A 89 7.26 0.82 0.92
CA LEU A 89 8.20 0.25 -0.03
C LEU A 89 7.59 0.15 -1.43
N PHE A 90 6.32 -0.25 -1.54
CA PHE A 90 5.62 -0.32 -2.82
C PHE A 90 5.62 1.04 -3.52
N GLU A 91 5.22 2.10 -2.84
CA GLU A 91 5.23 3.46 -3.40
C GLU A 91 6.65 3.97 -3.67
N TYR A 92 7.58 3.77 -2.73
CA TYR A 92 8.97 4.21 -2.89
C TYR A 92 9.64 3.57 -4.11
N LEU A 93 9.44 2.28 -4.35
CA LEU A 93 10.07 1.55 -5.46
C LEU A 93 9.60 2.02 -6.85
N ALA A 94 8.38 2.57 -6.97
CA ALA A 94 7.92 3.16 -8.24
C ALA A 94 8.69 4.44 -8.59
N GLY A 95 9.09 5.22 -7.58
CA GLY A 95 9.76 6.49 -7.79
C GLY A 95 10.39 7.08 -6.53
N PRO A 96 11.61 6.69 -6.16
CA PRO A 96 12.24 7.11 -4.90
C PRO A 96 12.28 8.63 -4.68
N ARG A 97 12.62 9.37 -5.73
CA ARG A 97 12.69 10.85 -5.68
C ARG A 97 11.31 11.46 -5.48
N ASP A 98 10.33 10.98 -6.25
CA ASP A 98 9.01 11.58 -6.27
C ASP A 98 8.27 11.23 -4.96
N PHE A 99 8.49 10.02 -4.43
CA PHE A 99 8.09 9.60 -3.09
C PHE A 99 8.64 10.52 -1.99
N LEU A 100 9.96 10.75 -1.94
CA LEU A 100 10.55 11.58 -0.88
C LEU A 100 10.03 13.02 -0.93
N ARG A 101 9.87 13.59 -2.13
CA ARG A 101 9.31 14.94 -2.30
C ARG A 101 7.89 15.04 -1.77
N ALA A 102 7.06 14.05 -2.05
CA ALA A 102 5.69 14.01 -1.56
C ALA A 102 5.65 13.79 -0.04
N TYR A 103 6.43 12.84 0.49
CA TYR A 103 6.44 12.50 1.91
C TYR A 103 6.94 13.64 2.81
N LEU A 104 7.94 14.37 2.33
CA LEU A 104 8.54 15.52 3.02
C LEU A 104 7.85 16.84 2.72
N ASP A 105 6.92 16.87 1.75
CA ASP A 105 6.37 18.11 1.19
C ASP A 105 7.48 19.10 0.74
N ASP A 106 8.55 18.57 0.15
CA ASP A 106 9.68 19.36 -0.34
C ASP A 106 9.98 19.02 -1.80
N PRO A 107 9.71 19.91 -2.78
CA PRO A 107 10.03 19.68 -4.18
C PRO A 107 11.56 19.59 -4.45
N GLY A 108 12.39 20.08 -3.53
CA GLY A 108 13.84 20.03 -3.54
C GLY A 108 14.43 18.68 -3.13
N ALA A 109 13.66 17.83 -2.42
CA ALA A 109 14.15 16.58 -1.86
C ALA A 109 14.73 15.63 -2.93
N LYS A 110 15.81 14.93 -2.54
CA LYS A 110 16.65 14.10 -3.41
C LYS A 110 16.76 12.68 -2.87
N ALA A 111 16.38 11.72 -3.71
CA ALA A 111 16.75 10.33 -3.51
C ALA A 111 18.14 10.03 -4.12
N LYS A 112 19.03 9.42 -3.33
CA LYS A 112 20.30 8.86 -3.86
C LYS A 112 20.06 7.65 -4.77
N MET A 113 19.03 6.85 -4.48
CA MET A 113 18.61 5.74 -5.33
C MET A 113 17.86 6.27 -6.57
N ARG A 114 18.40 5.98 -7.77
CA ARG A 114 17.79 6.42 -9.04
C ARG A 114 17.01 5.33 -9.76
N PHE A 115 17.15 4.08 -9.32
CA PHE A 115 16.42 2.94 -9.88
C PHE A 115 14.92 3.06 -9.58
N ARG A 116 14.10 2.60 -10.53
CA ARG A 116 12.63 2.55 -10.41
C ARG A 116 12.16 1.18 -10.87
N LEU A 117 11.31 0.55 -10.07
CA LEU A 117 10.61 -0.68 -10.41
C LEU A 117 9.16 -0.32 -10.75
N LYS A 118 8.89 -0.12 -12.05
CA LYS A 118 7.59 0.41 -12.51
C LYS A 118 6.46 -0.61 -12.44
N ASP A 119 6.78 -1.87 -12.68
CA ASP A 119 5.79 -2.95 -12.68
C ASP A 119 5.29 -3.17 -11.25
N ALA A 120 3.96 -3.20 -11.07
CA ALA A 120 3.34 -3.34 -9.77
C ALA A 120 3.54 -4.75 -9.21
N GLN A 121 3.44 -5.79 -10.03
CA GLN A 121 3.61 -7.17 -9.58
C GLN A 121 5.06 -7.42 -9.18
N ASP A 122 6.03 -6.95 -9.97
CA ASP A 122 7.46 -7.03 -9.61
C ASP A 122 7.72 -6.36 -8.24
N ARG A 123 7.04 -5.23 -7.94
CA ARG A 123 7.15 -4.57 -6.62
C ARG A 123 6.57 -5.44 -5.51
N ARG A 124 5.37 -6.00 -5.68
CA ARG A 124 4.75 -6.90 -4.68
C ARG A 124 5.64 -8.12 -4.44
N ASP A 125 6.11 -8.74 -5.50
CA ASP A 125 6.97 -9.93 -5.44
C ASP A 125 8.28 -9.64 -4.70
N VAL A 126 9.00 -8.56 -5.04
CA VAL A 126 10.27 -8.25 -4.36
C VAL A 126 10.05 -7.86 -2.90
N ILE A 127 8.93 -7.22 -2.57
CA ILE A 127 8.57 -6.90 -1.18
C ILE A 127 8.27 -8.19 -0.41
N ALA A 128 7.51 -9.13 -0.98
CA ALA A 128 7.28 -10.45 -0.39
C ALA A 128 8.59 -11.22 -0.18
N TYR A 129 9.55 -11.10 -1.10
CA TYR A 129 10.90 -11.67 -0.90
C TYR A 129 11.65 -10.99 0.25
N LEU A 130 11.64 -9.66 0.34
CA LEU A 130 12.27 -8.89 1.42
C LEU A 130 11.64 -9.17 2.80
N ALA A 131 10.35 -9.49 2.83
CA ALA A 131 9.66 -9.92 4.04
C ALA A 131 10.23 -11.22 4.60
N THR A 132 10.78 -12.12 3.77
CA THR A 132 11.43 -13.34 4.26
C THR A 132 12.76 -13.07 5.00
N PHE A 133 13.29 -11.84 4.89
CA PHE A 133 14.48 -11.37 5.60
C PHE A 133 14.17 -10.33 6.67
N SER A 134 12.90 -10.08 6.97
CA SER A 134 12.49 -9.12 7.98
C SER A 134 11.63 -9.84 9.00
N ASP A 135 11.96 -9.72 10.28
CA ASP A 135 11.08 -10.21 11.32
C ASP A 135 9.79 -9.38 11.27
N ALA A 136 8.62 -10.03 11.31
CA ALA A 136 7.35 -9.34 11.39
C ALA A 136 7.36 -8.36 12.59
N PRO A 137 6.77 -7.16 12.46
CA PRO A 137 6.75 -6.21 13.58
C PRO A 137 6.14 -6.88 14.81
N ALA A 138 6.82 -6.75 15.94
CA ALA A 138 6.32 -7.14 17.26
C ALA A 138 5.09 -6.30 17.61
N ALA A 139 3.92 -6.75 17.17
CA ALA A 139 2.62 -6.37 17.70
C ALA A 139 1.77 -7.65 17.72
N ALA A 140 1.49 -8.11 18.93
CA ALA A 140 0.56 -9.17 19.30
C ALA A 140 0.83 -10.57 18.70
N GLU A 141 1.41 -11.42 19.55
CA GLU A 141 1.13 -12.85 19.55
C GLU A 141 -0.39 -13.05 19.60
N GLU A 142 -0.98 -13.65 18.57
CA GLU A 142 -2.10 -14.56 18.76
C GLU A 142 -1.91 -15.83 17.94
N GLU A 143 -2.15 -16.92 18.65
CA GLU A 143 -1.85 -18.32 18.44
C GLU A 143 -2.59 -18.93 17.24
N GLN A 144 -1.91 -19.80 16.51
CA GLN A 144 -2.50 -20.61 15.45
C GLN A 144 -3.46 -21.66 16.03
N ALA A 145 -4.69 -21.70 15.51
CA ALA A 145 -5.29 -22.84 14.81
C ALA A 145 -6.80 -23.00 15.08
N SER A 146 -7.62 -23.00 14.02
CA SER A 146 -8.08 -24.29 13.47
C SER A 146 -8.69 -24.11 12.08
N ALA A 147 -8.47 -25.12 11.25
CA ALA A 147 -8.96 -25.23 9.90
C ALA A 147 -10.49 -25.40 9.83
N GLY A 148 -11.12 -24.74 8.86
CA GLY A 148 -12.51 -25.03 8.52
C GLY A 148 -13.11 -24.13 7.43
N VAL A 149 -13.15 -24.69 6.21
CA VAL A 149 -14.04 -24.37 5.08
C VAL A 149 -13.66 -23.18 4.19
N ALA A 150 -13.38 -23.50 2.92
CA ALA A 150 -13.12 -22.58 1.84
C ALA A 150 -14.40 -21.88 1.31
N ALA A 151 -14.26 -20.56 1.06
CA ALA A 151 -15.10 -19.58 0.35
C ALA A 151 -16.31 -18.94 1.11
N PRO A 152 -16.55 -17.60 1.04
CA PRO A 152 -16.11 -16.63 0.02
C PRO A 152 -15.51 -15.33 0.60
N GLU A 153 -14.22 -15.28 0.95
CA GLU A 153 -13.59 -14.03 1.43
C GLU A 153 -13.34 -13.03 0.28
N ALA A 154 -12.97 -13.53 -0.91
CA ALA A 154 -12.64 -12.71 -2.08
C ALA A 154 -13.81 -11.82 -2.54
N GLN A 155 -15.03 -12.36 -2.62
CA GLN A 155 -16.22 -11.58 -3.04
C GLN A 155 -16.57 -10.46 -2.05
N THR A 156 -16.25 -10.65 -0.76
CA THR A 156 -16.49 -9.64 0.26
C THR A 156 -15.40 -8.57 0.33
N ALA A 157 -14.23 -8.82 -0.25
CA ALA A 157 -13.18 -7.80 -0.41
C ALA A 157 -13.49 -6.89 -1.62
N GLU A 158 -13.95 -7.48 -2.73
CA GLU A 158 -14.29 -6.77 -3.97
C GLU A 158 -15.49 -5.81 -3.85
N THR A 159 -16.40 -6.04 -2.90
CA THR A 159 -17.54 -5.15 -2.63
C THR A 159 -17.28 -4.14 -1.51
N ARG A 160 -16.07 -4.10 -0.94
CA ARG A 160 -15.77 -3.20 0.17
C ARG A 160 -14.87 -2.07 -0.24
N LEU A 161 -15.15 -0.90 0.31
CA LEU A 161 -14.23 0.23 0.32
C LEU A 161 -13.67 0.32 1.74
N CYS A 162 -12.34 0.30 1.85
CA CYS A 162 -11.66 0.31 3.14
C CYS A 162 -10.61 1.42 3.24
N VAL A 163 -10.36 1.86 4.46
CA VAL A 163 -9.18 2.66 4.84
C VAL A 163 -8.47 2.00 6.00
N ARG A 164 -7.13 1.97 5.96
CA ARG A 164 -6.31 1.45 7.05
C ARG A 164 -5.30 2.51 7.49
N ASN A 165 -5.14 2.65 8.80
CA ASN A 165 -4.17 3.56 9.38
C ASN A 165 -2.78 2.89 9.35
N ARG A 166 -1.86 3.44 8.57
CA ARG A 166 -0.45 3.00 8.51
C ARG A 166 0.50 4.07 9.05
N ASN A 167 -0.04 5.14 9.61
CA ASN A 167 0.70 6.11 10.41
C ASN A 167 1.05 5.47 11.77
N THR A 168 1.94 6.13 12.50
CA THR A 168 2.37 5.76 13.85
C THR A 168 1.46 6.30 14.96
N HIS A 169 0.46 7.10 14.60
CA HIS A 169 -0.49 7.73 15.52
C HIS A 169 -1.92 7.32 15.20
N GLU A 170 -2.78 7.29 16.21
CA GLU A 170 -4.23 7.17 16.03
C GLU A 170 -4.79 8.43 15.33
N HIS A 171 -5.78 8.23 14.46
CA HIS A 171 -6.51 9.31 13.81
C HIS A 171 -7.99 8.97 13.68
N PHE A 172 -8.84 9.98 13.46
CA PHE A 172 -10.26 9.79 13.20
C PHE A 172 -10.51 9.63 11.70
N PHE A 173 -11.16 8.55 11.30
CA PHE A 173 -11.45 8.25 9.90
C PHE A 173 -12.94 8.29 9.60
N ALA A 174 -13.26 8.62 8.36
CA ALA A 174 -14.59 8.44 7.78
C ALA A 174 -14.50 7.74 6.44
N VAL A 175 -15.45 6.84 6.18
CA VAL A 175 -15.58 6.14 4.91
C VAL A 175 -17.02 6.25 4.43
N GLU A 176 -17.19 6.65 3.17
CA GLU A 176 -18.49 6.91 2.54
C GLU A 176 -18.51 6.38 1.11
N ALA A 177 -19.65 5.85 0.68
CA ALA A 177 -19.91 5.48 -0.71
C ALA A 177 -21.38 5.70 -1.04
N ASP A 178 -21.69 5.97 -2.30
CA ASP A 178 -23.07 6.19 -2.74
C ASP A 178 -23.95 4.98 -2.42
N GLY A 179 -25.03 5.23 -1.68
CA GLY A 179 -25.97 4.19 -1.25
C GLY A 179 -25.54 3.37 -0.03
N ALA A 180 -24.40 3.69 0.59
CA ALA A 180 -23.94 3.10 1.84
C ALA A 180 -24.02 4.12 3.00
N GLU A 181 -24.18 3.61 4.22
CA GLU A 181 -24.10 4.45 5.43
C GLU A 181 -22.65 4.87 5.68
N ARG A 182 -22.42 6.17 5.95
CA ARG A 182 -21.13 6.67 6.41
C ARG A 182 -20.71 5.91 7.67
N ARG A 183 -19.51 5.32 7.67
CA ARG A 183 -18.88 4.85 8.91
C ARG A 183 -17.76 5.77 9.32
N THR A 184 -17.60 5.94 10.63
CA THR A 184 -16.53 6.72 11.23
C THR A 184 -15.95 6.01 12.44
N GLY A 185 -14.71 6.33 12.81
CA GLY A 185 -14.10 5.84 14.03
C GLY A 185 -12.64 6.26 14.15
N PHE A 186 -12.13 6.24 15.39
CA PHE A 186 -10.69 6.28 15.63
C PHE A 186 -10.09 4.94 15.21
N LEU A 187 -8.98 5.00 14.48
CA LEU A 187 -8.20 3.82 14.11
C LEU A 187 -6.79 3.97 14.68
N ALA A 188 -6.41 3.05 15.56
CA ALA A 188 -5.03 2.91 16.01
C ALA A 188 -4.12 2.45 14.84
N PRO A 189 -2.78 2.58 14.96
CA PRO A 189 -1.85 2.07 13.95
C PRO A 189 -2.12 0.60 13.59
N GLY A 190 -2.34 0.34 12.31
CA GLY A 190 -2.67 -0.99 11.76
C GLY A 190 -4.16 -1.29 11.62
N GLU A 191 -5.04 -0.55 12.30
CA GLU A 191 -6.48 -0.80 12.25
C GLU A 191 -7.11 -0.35 10.93
N LYS A 192 -8.23 -1.00 10.57
CA LYS A 192 -8.92 -0.84 9.28
C LYS A 192 -10.42 -0.60 9.49
N LEU A 193 -10.97 0.36 8.75
CA LEU A 193 -12.40 0.63 8.66
C LEU A 193 -12.90 0.36 7.25
N CYS A 194 -14.01 -0.37 7.13
CA CYS A 194 -14.61 -0.73 5.84
C CYS A 194 -16.13 -0.47 5.82
N ILE A 195 -16.64 -0.18 4.64
CA ILE A 195 -18.07 -0.19 4.30
C ILE A 195 -18.31 -1.09 3.09
N GLU A 196 -19.51 -1.63 2.97
CA GLU A 196 -19.99 -2.24 1.73
C GLU A 196 -20.29 -1.13 0.71
N GLY A 197 -19.97 -1.37 -0.56
CA GLY A 197 -20.25 -0.47 -1.66
C GLY A 197 -20.77 -1.24 -2.86
N ALA A 198 -21.49 -0.55 -3.75
CA ALA A 198 -21.92 -1.14 -5.00
C ALA A 198 -20.69 -1.44 -5.89
N PRO A 199 -20.63 -2.61 -6.56
CA PRO A 199 -19.55 -2.91 -7.50
C PRO A 199 -19.37 -1.82 -8.56
N GLY A 200 -18.14 -1.35 -8.74
CA GLY A 200 -17.81 -0.28 -9.69
C GLY A 200 -18.17 1.14 -9.25
N ALA A 201 -18.75 1.33 -8.06
CA ALA A 201 -18.91 2.66 -7.48
C ALA A 201 -17.57 3.22 -6.97
N THR A 202 -17.53 4.54 -6.76
CA THR A 202 -16.43 5.23 -6.10
C THR A 202 -16.97 5.84 -4.81
N GLY A 203 -16.22 5.73 -3.73
CA GLY A 203 -16.50 6.41 -2.48
C GLY A 203 -15.36 7.35 -2.08
N THR A 204 -15.45 7.86 -0.86
CA THR A 204 -14.47 8.76 -0.27
C THR A 204 -13.99 8.18 1.05
N VAL A 205 -12.67 8.20 1.25
CA VAL A 205 -12.04 8.04 2.56
C VAL A 205 -11.57 9.40 3.03
N SER A 206 -11.77 9.71 4.32
CA SER A 206 -11.33 10.96 4.93
C SER A 206 -10.65 10.70 6.27
N VAL A 207 -9.68 11.54 6.61
CA VAL A 207 -8.96 11.51 7.91
C VAL A 207 -8.99 12.90 8.53
N TYR A 208 -9.18 12.92 9.84
CA TYR A 208 -9.25 14.12 10.67
C TYR A 208 -8.32 13.93 11.88
N GLU A 209 -7.81 15.03 12.43
CA GLU A 209 -7.04 15.00 13.68
C GLU A 209 -7.93 14.59 14.86
N GLU A 210 -9.18 15.07 14.88
CA GLU A 210 -10.15 14.86 15.96
C GLU A 210 -11.54 14.53 15.40
N ALA A 211 -12.42 13.97 16.23
CA ALA A 211 -13.73 13.47 15.80
C ALA A 211 -14.70 14.57 15.30
N ASP A 212 -14.58 15.77 15.83
CA ASP A 212 -15.34 16.97 15.46
C ASP A 212 -14.55 17.91 14.54
N GLY A 213 -13.40 17.46 14.04
CA GLY A 213 -12.61 18.19 13.05
C GLY A 213 -13.40 18.43 11.76
N PHE A 214 -13.52 19.70 11.37
CA PHE A 214 -14.09 20.09 10.07
C PHE A 214 -13.03 20.08 8.95
N GLU A 215 -11.77 20.14 9.34
CA GLU A 215 -10.61 20.17 8.46
C GLU A 215 -9.90 18.81 8.51
N GLY A 216 -9.80 18.16 7.35
CA GLY A 216 -9.18 16.86 7.19
C GLY A 216 -8.61 16.71 5.80
N CYS A 217 -8.16 15.51 5.46
CA CYS A 217 -7.72 15.15 4.12
C CYS A 217 -8.63 14.04 3.57
N SER A 218 -8.95 14.08 2.28
CA SER A 218 -9.84 13.11 1.65
C SER A 218 -9.28 12.58 0.34
N ARG A 219 -9.71 11.37 -0.04
CA ARG A 219 -9.34 10.73 -1.30
C ARG A 219 -10.51 9.94 -1.86
N LEU A 220 -10.66 9.98 -3.18
CA LEU A 220 -11.60 9.13 -3.91
C LEU A 220 -11.03 7.73 -4.07
N VAL A 221 -11.84 6.72 -3.74
CA VAL A 221 -11.43 5.31 -3.70
C VAL A 221 -12.47 4.46 -4.41
N PRO A 222 -12.09 3.68 -5.44
CA PRO A 222 -13.00 2.70 -6.03
C PRO A 222 -13.44 1.67 -4.99
N VAL A 223 -14.69 1.23 -5.05
CA VAL A 223 -15.13 0.05 -4.28
C VAL A 223 -14.33 -1.17 -4.74
N GLY A 224 -13.95 -2.03 -3.80
CA GLY A 224 -13.03 -3.15 -4.00
C GLY A 224 -11.56 -2.79 -3.77
N LYS A 225 -11.29 -1.68 -3.08
CA LYS A 225 -9.94 -1.19 -2.81
C LYS A 225 -9.77 -0.80 -1.34
N THR A 226 -8.53 -0.89 -0.86
CA THR A 226 -8.12 -0.39 0.45
C THR A 226 -7.11 0.73 0.26
N GLU A 227 -7.40 1.91 0.83
CA GLU A 227 -6.41 2.96 0.94
C GLU A 227 -5.67 2.88 2.27
N ASP A 228 -4.35 2.97 2.18
CA ASP A 228 -3.46 3.03 3.33
C ASP A 228 -3.02 4.47 3.57
N MET A 229 -3.40 5.05 4.70
CA MET A 229 -2.90 6.37 5.10
C MET A 229 -1.53 6.20 5.76
N LEU A 230 -0.49 6.60 5.05
CA LEU A 230 0.91 6.47 5.48
C LEU A 230 1.34 7.63 6.39
N LYS A 231 0.77 8.82 6.17
CA LYS A 231 1.06 10.03 6.96
C LYS A 231 -0.05 11.06 6.82
N TYR A 232 -0.48 11.60 7.94
CA TYR A 232 -1.27 12.83 8.01
C TYR A 232 -0.31 14.02 8.14
N VAL A 233 -0.47 15.06 7.32
CA VAL A 233 0.34 16.29 7.40
C VAL A 233 -0.50 17.41 8.01
N ASP A 234 -1.58 17.80 7.34
CA ASP A 234 -2.59 18.76 7.80
C ASP A 234 -3.80 18.76 6.83
N PHE A 235 -4.64 19.80 6.88
CA PHE A 235 -5.79 20.01 6.01
C PHE A 235 -5.46 19.79 4.52
N ASP A 236 -6.23 18.90 3.88
CA ASP A 236 -6.11 18.50 2.48
C ASP A 236 -4.77 17.82 2.11
N ARG A 237 -3.90 17.53 3.09
CA ARG A 237 -2.57 16.95 2.85
C ARG A 237 -2.34 15.67 3.63
N CYS A 238 -2.54 14.55 2.93
CA CYS A 238 -2.18 13.23 3.40
C CYS A 238 -1.39 12.45 2.35
N PHE A 239 -0.52 11.58 2.85
CA PHE A 239 0.24 10.66 2.03
C PHE A 239 -0.42 9.29 2.06
N TRP A 240 -0.79 8.81 0.88
CA TRP A 240 -1.61 7.60 0.69
C TRP A 240 -0.86 6.56 -0.13
N SER A 241 -1.16 5.29 0.14
CA SER A 241 -0.83 4.18 -0.75
C SER A 241 -2.12 3.47 -1.15
N SER A 242 -2.31 3.30 -2.46
CA SER A 242 -3.44 2.53 -2.98
C SER A 242 -3.01 1.08 -3.08
N ASN A 243 -3.42 0.26 -2.12
CA ASN A 243 -3.26 -1.18 -2.25
C ASN A 243 -4.43 -1.72 -3.08
N THR A 244 -4.12 -2.52 -4.11
CA THR A 244 -5.16 -3.15 -4.94
C THR A 244 -5.76 -4.29 -4.17
#